data_AF-A0A645D2X2-F1
#
_entry.id   AF-A0A645D2X2-F1
#
_cell.length_a   1.000
_cell.length_b   1.000
_cell.length_c   1.000
_cell.angle_alpha   90.00
_cell.angle_beta   90.00
_cell.angle_gamma   90.00
#
_symmetry.space_group_name_H-M   'P 1'
#
loop_
_entity.id
_entity.type
_entity.pdbx_description
1 polymer ?
#
loop_
_entity_poly.entity_id
_entity_poly.type
_entity_poly.pdbx_seq_one_letter_code
_entity_poly.pdbx_strand_id
1 'polypeptide(L)'
;MEDLGIEVPKFVEPIPAVVKIGIPVPPVKNEPLSIIEQINEVIARLTANTQHAVKNIHLDDNGHQGVVVWVGMEHFEGVDEVPYPDVKQLIKAAVAKWEEETELKDK
;
A
#
# COMPACT_ATOMS: atom_id res chain seq x y z
N MET A 1 24.26 -43.21 14.40
CA MET A 1 23.67 -43.38 13.07
C MET A 1 22.17 -43.22 13.29
N GLU A 2 21.76 -42.00 13.63
CA GLU A 2 21.20 -41.02 12.68
C GLU A 2 19.75 -41.37 12.37
N ASP A 3 18.83 -40.72 13.07
CA ASP A 3 17.56 -40.34 12.46
C ASP A 3 17.18 -38.98 13.05
N LEU A 4 17.53 -37.93 12.30
CA LEU A 4 17.17 -36.55 12.61
C LEU A 4 15.68 -36.41 12.35
N GLY A 5 14.87 -36.56 13.41
CA GLY A 5 13.44 -36.28 13.41
C GLY A 5 13.15 -34.78 13.24
N ILE A 6 13.43 -34.24 12.05
CA ILE A 6 12.91 -32.95 11.61
C ILE A 6 11.45 -33.16 11.26
N GLU A 7 10.60 -33.11 12.28
CA GLU A 7 9.16 -32.94 12.12
C GLU A 7 8.91 -31.58 11.47
N VAL A 8 8.35 -31.61 10.26
CA VAL A 8 7.83 -30.42 9.58
C VAL A 8 6.77 -29.77 10.48
N PRO A 9 6.91 -28.49 10.89
CA PRO A 9 5.84 -27.84 11.61
C PRO A 9 4.63 -27.71 10.70
N LYS A 10 3.53 -28.31 11.15
CA LYS A 10 2.21 -28.31 10.52
C LYS A 10 1.78 -26.85 10.24
N PHE A 11 1.42 -26.58 8.99
CA PHE A 11 0.82 -25.34 8.52
C PHE A 11 -0.24 -24.85 9.52
N VAL A 12 0.02 -23.71 10.17
CA VAL A 12 -0.97 -23.06 11.03
C VAL A 12 -2.00 -22.39 10.14
N GLU A 13 -3.22 -22.93 10.17
CA GLU A 13 -4.39 -22.30 9.54
C GLU A 13 -4.57 -20.89 10.12
N PRO A 14 -4.93 -19.87 9.32
CA PRO A 14 -5.17 -18.54 9.86
C PRO A 14 -6.33 -18.61 10.84
N ILE A 15 -6.04 -18.36 12.10
CA ILE A 15 -7.04 -18.16 13.15
C ILE A 15 -8.05 -17.09 12.67
N PRO A 16 -9.35 -17.40 12.57
CA PRO A 16 -10.35 -16.35 12.42
C PRO A 16 -10.36 -15.59 13.74
N ALA A 17 -9.72 -14.43 13.77
CA ALA A 17 -9.71 -13.54 14.93
C ALA A 17 -11.10 -12.93 15.12
N VAL A 18 -12.04 -13.69 15.68
CA VAL A 18 -13.21 -13.13 16.36
C VAL A 18 -12.90 -13.12 17.86
N VAL A 19 -11.99 -12.24 18.24
CA VAL A 19 -11.82 -11.89 19.65
C VAL A 19 -12.77 -10.73 19.91
N LYS A 20 -13.93 -11.01 20.53
CA LYS A 20 -14.77 -9.98 21.13
C LYS A 20 -14.06 -9.45 22.37
N ILE A 21 -13.00 -8.68 22.17
CA ILE A 21 -12.38 -7.93 23.25
C ILE A 21 -13.21 -6.67 23.41
N GLY A 22 -13.74 -6.45 24.62
CA GLY A 22 -14.30 -5.17 25.04
C GLY A 22 -13.23 -4.08 25.19
N ILE A 23 -12.27 -4.03 24.25
CA ILE A 23 -11.48 -2.83 24.02
C ILE A 23 -12.48 -1.82 23.45
N PRO A 24 -12.58 -0.60 24.00
CA PRO A 24 -13.18 0.48 23.25
C PRO A 24 -12.35 0.61 21.99
N VAL A 25 -12.82 0.00 20.90
CA VAL A 25 -12.30 0.28 19.56
C VAL A 25 -12.46 1.80 19.48
N PRO A 26 -11.37 2.58 19.36
CA PRO A 26 -11.54 3.99 19.06
C PRO A 26 -12.49 4.04 17.87
N PRO A 27 -13.52 4.91 17.87
CA PRO A 27 -14.40 4.99 16.73
C PRO A 27 -13.48 5.11 15.53
N VAL A 28 -13.54 4.15 14.59
CA VAL A 28 -12.87 4.25 13.32
C VAL A 28 -13.40 5.57 12.78
N LYS A 29 -12.57 6.61 12.88
CA LYS A 29 -12.94 7.89 12.31
C LYS A 29 -13.03 7.55 10.84
N ASN A 30 -14.24 7.63 10.30
CA ASN A 30 -14.45 7.76 8.87
C ASN A 30 -14.00 9.17 8.49
N GLU A 31 -12.76 9.52 8.83
CA GLU A 31 -12.13 10.70 8.31
C GLU A 31 -11.90 10.46 6.82
N PRO A 32 -12.23 11.44 5.97
CA PRO A 32 -11.93 11.31 4.57
C PRO A 32 -10.43 11.06 4.43
N LEU A 33 -10.07 10.02 3.67
CA LEU A 33 -8.69 9.67 3.39
C LEU A 33 -7.92 10.92 2.92
N SER A 34 -6.69 11.07 3.37
CA SER A 34 -5.73 12.03 2.80
C SER A 34 -5.65 11.85 1.29
N ILE A 35 -5.34 12.92 0.56
CA ILE A 35 -5.10 12.84 -0.90
C ILE A 35 -4.06 11.74 -1.21
N ILE A 36 -3.01 11.63 -0.39
CA ILE A 36 -1.97 10.61 -0.55
C ILE A 36 -2.54 9.20 -0.36
N GLU A 37 -3.39 9.01 0.66
CA GLU A 37 -4.07 7.73 0.90
C GLU A 37 -5.02 7.38 -0.25
N GLN A 38 -5.73 8.36 -0.79
CA GLN A 38 -6.60 8.16 -1.96
C GLN A 38 -5.81 7.75 -3.21
N ILE A 39 -4.64 8.37 -3.44
CA ILE A 39 -3.76 7.99 -4.56
C ILE A 39 -3.19 6.58 -4.33
N ASN A 40 -2.81 6.24 -3.10
CA ASN A 40 -2.32 4.90 -2.75
C ASN A 40 -3.35 3.81 -3.03
N GLU A 41 -4.64 4.05 -2.79
CA GLU A 41 -5.72 3.14 -3.19
C GLU A 41 -5.75 2.92 -4.72
N VAL A 42 -5.50 3.97 -5.51
CA VAL A 42 -5.39 3.83 -6.97
C VAL A 42 -4.15 3.03 -7.37
N ILE A 43 -3.00 3.28 -6.74
CA ILE A 43 -1.77 2.52 -6.97
C ILE A 43 -1.99 1.03 -6.65
N ALA A 44 -2.62 0.72 -5.51
CA ALA A 44 -2.95 -0.65 -5.12
C ALA A 44 -3.84 -1.34 -6.17
N ARG A 45 -4.91 -0.65 -6.63
CA ARG A 45 -5.79 -1.17 -7.70
C ARG A 45 -5.05 -1.41 -9.01
N LEU A 46 -4.15 -0.50 -9.42
CA LEU A 46 -3.38 -0.63 -10.65
C LEU A 46 -2.31 -1.72 -10.58
N THR A 47 -1.77 -1.99 -9.39
CA THR A 47 -0.70 -2.98 -9.20
C THR A 47 -1.21 -4.39 -8.89
N ALA A 48 -2.44 -4.53 -8.39
CA ALA A 48 -3.05 -5.79 -7.94
C ALA A 48 -2.96 -6.96 -8.94
N ASN A 49 -2.94 -6.67 -10.25
CA ASN A 49 -2.88 -7.67 -11.32
C ASN A 49 -1.57 -7.65 -12.11
N THR A 50 -0.51 -7.07 -11.54
CA THR A 50 0.77 -6.86 -12.23
C THR A 50 1.94 -7.49 -11.48
N GLN A 51 3.04 -7.72 -12.19
CA GLN A 51 4.30 -8.16 -11.58
C GLN A 51 4.89 -7.13 -10.59
N HIS A 52 4.35 -5.90 -10.57
CA HIS A 52 4.72 -4.83 -9.62
C HIS A 52 4.07 -4.99 -8.25
N ALA A 53 3.09 -5.88 -8.06
CA ALA A 53 2.52 -6.20 -6.75
C ALA A 53 3.60 -6.61 -5.74
N VAL A 54 4.71 -7.17 -6.22
CA VAL A 54 5.84 -7.62 -5.39
C VAL A 54 6.65 -6.44 -4.82
N LYS A 55 6.62 -5.26 -5.47
CA LYS A 55 7.48 -4.12 -5.11
C LYS A 55 6.87 -3.17 -4.08
N ASN A 56 5.69 -3.45 -3.51
CA ASN A 56 5.03 -2.63 -2.48
C ASN A 56 5.19 -1.11 -2.69
N ILE A 57 4.74 -0.62 -3.85
CA ILE A 57 4.90 0.78 -4.25
C ILE A 57 3.82 1.62 -3.58
N HIS A 58 4.21 2.66 -2.85
CA HIS A 58 3.27 3.59 -2.21
C HIS A 58 3.89 4.98 -2.00
N LEU A 59 3.04 5.95 -1.69
CA LEU A 59 3.39 7.33 -1.39
C LEU A 59 3.21 7.60 0.11
N ASP A 60 4.07 8.44 0.66
CA ASP A 60 4.00 8.90 2.06
C ASP A 60 4.19 10.42 2.13
N ASP A 61 3.66 11.06 3.17
CA ASP A 61 3.83 12.50 3.43
C ASP A 61 5.04 12.70 4.34
N ASN A 62 6.02 13.49 3.91
CA ASN A 62 7.18 13.78 4.77
C ASN A 62 6.91 14.85 5.84
N GLY A 63 5.69 15.35 5.96
CA GLY A 63 5.29 16.41 6.91
C GLY A 63 5.75 17.82 6.51
N HIS A 64 6.49 17.96 5.42
CA HIS A 64 7.04 19.21 4.90
C HIS A 64 6.43 19.62 3.54
N GLN A 65 5.20 19.16 3.24
CA GLN A 65 4.53 19.34 1.93
C GLN A 65 5.26 18.65 0.76
N GLY A 66 6.10 17.65 1.05
CA GLY A 66 6.73 16.80 0.06
C GLY A 66 6.15 15.39 0.07
N VAL A 67 6.27 14.70 -1.07
CA VAL A 67 5.85 13.29 -1.21
C VAL A 67 7.08 12.41 -1.24
N VAL A 68 7.11 11.39 -0.39
CA VAL A 68 8.12 10.34 -0.42
C VAL A 68 7.56 9.15 -1.18
N VAL A 69 8.33 8.64 -2.14
CA VAL A 69 7.96 7.45 -2.91
C VAL A 69 8.68 6.26 -2.32
N TRP A 70 7.94 5.24 -1.92
CA TRP A 70 8.46 3.97 -1.49
C TRP A 70 8.40 2.94 -2.62
N VAL A 71 9.51 2.22 -2.82
CA VAL A 71 9.63 1.08 -3.73
C VAL A 71 10.30 -0.06 -2.98
N GLY A 72 9.48 -0.94 -2.40
CA GLY A 72 9.95 -2.04 -1.56
C GLY A 72 10.54 -1.51 -0.27
N MET A 73 11.87 -1.55 -0.15
CA MET A 73 12.61 -1.04 1.01
C MET A 73 13.32 0.29 0.71
N GLU A 74 13.29 0.75 -0.55
CA GLU A 74 13.89 2.00 -0.98
C GLU A 74 12.87 3.14 -0.87
N HIS A 75 13.34 4.34 -0.52
CA HIS A 75 12.52 5.54 -0.49
C HIS A 75 13.23 6.69 -1.23
N PHE A 76 12.45 7.52 -1.91
CA PHE A 76 12.93 8.63 -2.74
C PHE A 76 12.16 9.90 -2.40
N GLU A 77 12.86 11.04 -2.31
CA GLU A 77 12.27 12.35 -2.00
C GLU A 77 11.59 12.96 -3.25
N GLY A 78 10.55 12.28 -3.72
CA GLY A 78 9.73 12.72 -4.85
C GLY A 78 9.78 11.75 -6.03
N VAL A 79 8.79 11.92 -6.93
CA VAL A 79 8.61 11.05 -8.10
C VAL A 79 9.77 11.17 -9.09
N ASP A 80 10.39 12.35 -9.18
CA ASP A 80 11.50 12.59 -10.10
C ASP A 80 12.80 11.91 -9.68
N GLU A 81 12.98 11.64 -8.38
CA GLU A 81 14.17 10.99 -7.81
C GLU A 81 14.18 9.46 -7.97
N VAL A 82 13.03 8.86 -8.29
CA VAL A 82 12.91 7.42 -8.50
C VAL A 82 13.75 6.99 -9.72
N PRO A 83 14.61 5.97 -9.68
CA PRO A 83 15.39 5.56 -10.86
C PRO A 83 14.60 4.67 -11.85
N TYR A 84 13.43 4.20 -11.44
CA TYR A 84 12.61 3.21 -12.15
C TYR A 84 11.54 3.89 -13.03
N PRO A 85 11.68 3.89 -14.37
CA PRO A 85 10.76 4.61 -15.26
C PRO A 85 9.34 4.01 -15.28
N ASP A 86 9.21 2.71 -15.04
CA ASP A 86 7.95 1.99 -14.84
C ASP A 86 7.21 2.49 -13.59
N VAL A 87 7.92 2.69 -12.48
CA VAL A 87 7.34 3.19 -11.22
C VAL A 87 6.88 4.63 -11.40
N LYS A 88 7.66 5.50 -12.06
CA LYS A 88 7.22 6.88 -12.36
C LYS A 88 5.94 6.91 -13.17
N GLN A 89 5.86 6.07 -14.20
CA GLN A 89 4.67 5.99 -15.05
C GLN A 89 3.45 5.48 -14.28
N LEU A 90 3.65 4.48 -13.41
CA LEU A 90 2.59 3.97 -12.53
C LEU A 90 2.05 5.08 -11.64
N ILE A 91 2.91 5.84 -10.95
CA ILE A 91 2.49 6.91 -10.04
C ILE A 91 1.74 8.01 -10.81
N LYS A 92 2.27 8.45 -11.96
CA LYS A 92 1.58 9.43 -12.80
C LYS A 92 0.22 8.94 -13.29
N ALA A 93 0.12 7.67 -13.68
CA ALA A 93 -1.14 7.06 -14.10
C ALA A 93 -2.14 6.92 -12.94
N ALA A 94 -1.66 6.70 -11.72
CA ALA A 94 -2.50 6.66 -10.53
C ALA A 94 -3.06 8.03 -10.18
N VAL A 95 -2.21 9.08 -10.21
CA VAL A 95 -2.64 10.46 -9.99
C VAL A 95 -3.68 10.88 -11.02
N ALA A 96 -3.41 10.67 -12.32
CA ALA A 96 -4.36 11.02 -13.37
C ALA A 96 -5.73 10.33 -13.19
N LYS A 97 -5.73 9.03 -12.86
CA LYS A 97 -6.98 8.32 -12.57
C LYS A 97 -7.70 8.84 -11.33
N TRP A 98 -6.96 9.18 -10.28
CA TRP A 98 -7.54 9.77 -9.07
C TRP A 98 -8.18 11.13 -9.36
N GLU A 99 -7.51 11.97 -10.17
CA GLU A 99 -8.07 13.25 -10.63
C GLU A 99 -9.36 13.02 -11.43
N GLU A 100 -9.36 12.10 -12.40
CA GLU A 100 -10.58 11.73 -13.16
C GLU A 100 -11.73 11.25 -12.25
N GLU A 101 -11.44 10.39 -11.27
CA GLU A 101 -12.44 9.88 -10.32
C GLU A 101 -12.98 10.98 -9.39
N THR A 102 -12.16 11.97 -9.05
CA THR A 102 -12.54 13.10 -8.19
C THR A 102 -13.40 14.10 -8.97
N GLU A 103 -12.99 14.47 -10.18
CA GLU A 103 -13.76 15.38 -11.06
C GLU A 103 -15.14 14.81 -11.42
N LEU A 104 -15.24 13.49 -11.58
CA LEU A 104 -16.53 12.80 -11.82
C LEU A 104 -17.44 12.76 -10.59
N LYS A 105 -16.90 12.85 -9.38
CA LYS A 105 -17.67 12.85 -8.12
C LYS A 105 -18.22 14.24 -7.77
N ASP A 106 -17.57 15.30 -8.23
CA ASP A 106 -17.98 16.69 -7.98
C ASP A 106 -19.08 17.20 -8.94
N LYS A 107 -19.47 16.41 -9.95
CA LYS A 107 -20.48 16.77 -10.96
C LYS A 107 -21.80 16.05 -10.76
#